data_AF-M0F6S0-F1
#
_entry.id   AF-M0F6S0-F1
#
_cell.length_a   1.000
_cell.length_b   1.000
_cell.length_c   1.000
_cell.angle_alpha   90.00
_cell.angle_beta   90.00
_cell.angle_gamma   90.00
#
_symmetry.space_group_name_H-M   'P 1'
#
loop_
_entity.id
_entity.type
_entity.pdbx_description
1 polymer ?
#
loop_
_entity_poly.entity_id
_entity_poly.type
_entity_poly.pdbx_seq_one_letter_code
_entity_poly.pdbx_strand_id
1 'polypeptide(L)'
;MCGGRGTRLGGDGEKPLAPVAGRAMVDRALDALAASRVETAYAAVSPQTPRTRERLVARQGDGGNGAATGGPLELVVVDTPGDGYVADLQAALAEGPTAPTLTLAADLPLLDGPAVDAVLDAHRAADADALSVRVPAARKRELGASADAATRYDDGGGGGGSPAERVPAGINVVGALDGAGDEAVRATRDARLAVNVNRPEDRRLAERILAGDRDAPDLPSGGVDWLDAGDAGARSGGGESQ
;
A
#
# COMPACT_ATOMS: atom_id res chain seq x y z
N MET A 1 -2.21 0.83 7.77
CA MET A 1 -1.15 0.45 8.73
C MET A 1 -0.25 1.64 9.03
N CYS A 2 -0.29 2.13 10.26
CA CYS A 2 0.32 3.39 10.72
C CYS A 2 1.24 3.19 11.95
N GLY A 3 1.66 1.97 12.28
CA GLY A 3 2.45 1.67 13.49
C GLY A 3 3.99 1.74 13.35
N GLY A 4 4.52 2.22 12.22
CA GLY A 4 5.94 2.09 11.88
C GLY A 4 6.86 3.14 12.53
N ARG A 5 8.02 2.69 13.04
CA ARG A 5 9.11 3.59 13.47
C ARG A 5 9.86 4.19 12.28
N GLY A 6 10.24 5.47 12.38
CA GLY A 6 11.00 6.20 11.38
C GLY A 6 12.52 6.08 11.52
N THR A 7 13.03 5.10 12.26
CA THR A 7 14.47 4.96 12.59
C THR A 7 15.39 4.96 11.36
N ARG A 8 14.91 4.38 10.24
CA ARG A 8 15.66 4.34 8.97
C ARG A 8 15.62 5.65 8.17
N LEU A 9 14.75 6.58 8.52
CA LEU A 9 14.59 7.90 7.85
C LEU A 9 15.52 8.98 8.40
N GLY A 10 16.47 8.61 9.28
CA GLY A 10 17.49 9.52 9.79
C GLY A 10 17.08 10.32 11.03
N GLY A 11 16.11 9.83 11.81
CA GLY A 11 15.75 10.40 13.10
C GLY A 11 14.87 9.48 13.96
N ASP A 12 14.59 9.90 15.19
CA ASP A 12 13.78 9.16 16.17
C ASP A 12 12.27 9.46 16.02
N GLY A 13 11.85 9.75 14.78
CA GLY A 13 10.47 10.09 14.43
C GLY A 13 9.58 8.88 14.17
N GLU A 14 8.28 9.14 14.06
CA GLU A 14 7.29 8.16 13.64
C GLU A 14 7.22 8.16 12.13
N LYS A 15 7.35 7.00 11.49
CA LYS A 15 7.43 6.90 10.02
C LYS A 15 6.21 7.52 9.33
N PRO A 16 4.95 7.25 9.74
CA PRO A 16 3.78 7.84 9.08
C PRO A 16 3.76 9.38 9.11
N LEU A 17 4.38 9.99 10.12
CA LEU A 17 4.48 11.45 10.24
C LEU A 17 5.68 12.06 9.53
N ALA A 18 6.61 11.26 9.00
CA ALA A 18 7.75 11.80 8.29
C ALA A 18 7.25 12.63 7.08
N PRO A 19 7.71 13.89 6.94
CA PRO A 19 7.25 14.74 5.85
C PRO A 19 7.91 14.32 4.53
N VAL A 20 7.10 14.32 3.47
CA VAL A 20 7.55 14.23 2.08
C VAL A 20 6.97 15.45 1.38
N ALA A 21 7.81 16.37 0.90
CA ALA A 21 7.37 17.65 0.33
C ALA A 21 6.41 18.41 1.26
N GLY A 22 6.78 18.51 2.55
CA GLY A 22 6.06 19.32 3.55
C GLY A 22 4.77 18.73 4.14
N ARG A 23 4.30 17.56 3.67
CA ARG A 23 3.10 16.88 4.22
C ARG A 23 3.48 15.50 4.76
N ALA A 24 2.87 15.10 5.88
CA ALA A 24 3.08 13.79 6.48
C ALA A 24 2.61 12.67 5.54
N MET A 25 3.33 11.55 5.48
CA MET A 25 2.96 10.44 4.58
C MET A 25 1.58 9.85 4.90
N VAL A 26 1.21 9.75 6.18
CA VAL A 26 -0.12 9.29 6.59
C VAL A 26 -1.23 10.19 6.04
N ASP A 27 -0.98 11.50 5.97
CA ASP A 27 -1.96 12.42 5.42
C ASP A 27 -2.12 12.24 3.93
N ARG A 28 -1.03 12.00 3.20
CA ARG A 28 -1.05 11.72 1.75
C ARG A 28 -1.83 10.43 1.46
N ALA A 29 -1.57 9.37 2.23
CA ALA A 29 -2.28 8.11 2.09
C ALA A 29 -3.79 8.29 2.31
N LEU A 30 -4.20 9.04 3.33
CA LEU A 30 -5.61 9.33 3.59
C LEU A 30 -6.25 10.23 2.52
N ASP A 31 -5.49 11.17 1.94
CA ASP A 31 -5.98 11.98 0.81
C ASP A 31 -6.24 11.11 -0.43
N ALA A 32 -5.35 10.16 -0.71
CA ALA A 32 -5.52 9.20 -1.80
C ALA A 32 -6.77 8.33 -1.59
N LEU A 33 -7.00 7.86 -0.36
CA LEU A 33 -8.21 7.11 -0.02
C LEU A 33 -9.47 7.98 -0.18
N ALA A 34 -9.46 9.23 0.30
CA ALA A 34 -10.60 10.14 0.17
C ALA A 34 -10.92 10.55 -1.27
N ALA A 35 -9.92 10.51 -2.16
CA ALA A 35 -10.07 10.73 -3.60
C ALA A 35 -10.41 9.45 -4.39
N SER A 36 -10.58 8.30 -3.72
CA SER A 36 -10.92 7.01 -4.32
C SER A 36 -12.36 6.60 -3.97
N ARG A 37 -12.77 5.39 -4.37
CA ARG A 37 -14.05 4.78 -3.96
C ARG A 37 -14.07 4.19 -2.53
N VAL A 38 -13.01 4.38 -1.74
CA VAL A 38 -12.98 3.91 -0.35
C VAL A 38 -13.81 4.84 0.54
N GLU A 39 -14.73 4.27 1.31
CA GLU A 39 -15.65 5.03 2.17
C GLU A 39 -15.16 5.12 3.63
N THR A 40 -14.54 4.05 4.15
CA THR A 40 -14.05 3.99 5.54
C THR A 40 -12.60 3.54 5.58
N ALA A 41 -11.78 4.22 6.37
CA ALA A 41 -10.39 3.89 6.63
C ALA A 41 -10.17 3.57 8.11
N TYR A 42 -9.63 2.39 8.39
CA TYR A 42 -9.22 1.96 9.72
C TYR A 42 -7.70 2.19 9.88
N ALA A 43 -7.33 3.27 10.56
CA ALA A 43 -5.95 3.67 10.76
C ALA A 43 -5.37 2.99 12.01
N ALA A 44 -4.75 1.83 11.79
CA ALA A 44 -4.05 1.04 12.81
C ALA A 44 -2.74 1.69 13.28
N VAL A 45 -2.73 2.26 14.49
CA VAL A 45 -1.56 2.82 15.17
C VAL A 45 -1.02 1.85 16.23
N SER A 46 0.23 2.02 16.65
CA SER A 46 0.83 1.22 17.72
C SER A 46 1.34 2.12 18.86
N PRO A 47 1.76 1.56 20.02
CA PRO A 47 2.39 2.32 21.09
C PRO A 47 3.67 3.06 20.66
N GLN A 48 4.22 2.69 19.50
CA GLN A 48 5.41 3.29 18.91
C GLN A 48 5.09 4.55 18.09
N THR A 49 3.80 4.83 17.85
CA THR A 49 3.32 5.94 17.03
C THR A 49 2.26 6.82 17.71
N PRO A 50 2.50 7.33 18.94
CA PRO A 50 1.52 8.12 19.68
C PRO A 50 1.21 9.46 19.00
N ARG A 51 2.18 10.14 18.38
CA ARG A 51 1.91 11.41 17.67
C ARG A 51 1.10 11.18 16.41
N THR A 52 1.27 10.05 15.75
CA THR A 52 0.46 9.63 14.60
C THR A 52 -0.98 9.46 15.03
N ARG A 53 -1.23 8.84 16.19
CA ARG A 53 -2.57 8.74 16.79
C ARG A 53 -3.18 10.11 17.04
N GLU A 54 -2.46 11.02 17.68
CA GLU A 54 -2.90 12.41 17.92
C GLU A 54 -3.26 13.12 16.61
N ARG A 55 -2.43 12.98 15.58
CA ARG A 55 -2.67 13.56 14.25
C ARG A 55 -3.96 13.01 13.62
N LEU A 56 -4.18 11.70 13.71
CA LEU A 56 -5.36 11.05 13.14
C LEU A 56 -6.65 11.50 13.87
N VAL A 57 -6.60 11.60 15.20
CA VAL A 57 -7.73 12.11 16.01
C VAL A 57 -8.04 13.57 15.67
N ALA A 58 -7.01 14.41 15.52
CA ALA A 58 -7.20 15.79 15.08
C ALA A 58 -7.88 15.85 13.70
N ARG A 59 -7.43 15.02 12.75
CA ARG A 59 -8.00 14.94 11.40
C ARG A 59 -9.46 14.47 11.39
N GLN A 60 -9.85 13.53 12.28
CA GLN A 60 -11.26 13.14 12.45
C GLN A 60 -12.14 14.33 12.87
N GLY A 61 -11.61 15.21 13.73
CA GLY A 61 -12.31 16.39 14.25
C GLY A 61 -12.43 17.56 13.25
N ASP A 62 -11.56 17.64 12.24
CA ASP A 62 -11.52 18.72 11.25
C ASP A 62 -12.67 18.68 10.21
N GLY A 63 -13.63 17.75 10.36
CA GLY A 63 -14.91 17.79 9.64
C GLY A 63 -14.81 17.66 8.11
N GLY A 64 -13.81 16.91 7.60
CA GLY A 64 -13.70 16.63 6.15
C GLY A 64 -13.26 17.79 5.26
N ASN A 65 -12.94 18.97 5.80
CA ASN A 65 -12.56 20.15 5.01
C ASN A 65 -11.06 20.23 4.64
N GLY A 66 -10.32 19.13 4.79
CA GLY A 66 -8.84 19.08 4.70
C GLY A 66 -8.22 18.71 3.36
N ALA A 67 -8.98 18.65 2.26
CA ALA A 67 -8.45 18.75 0.88
C ALA A 67 -9.60 18.94 -0.11
N ALA A 68 -9.46 19.92 -1.01
CA ALA A 68 -10.28 20.01 -2.20
C ALA A 68 -10.15 18.69 -2.99
N THR A 69 -11.27 18.12 -3.43
CA THR A 69 -11.43 16.97 -4.36
C THR A 69 -11.65 15.55 -3.81
N GLY A 70 -12.30 15.34 -2.65
CA GLY A 70 -12.70 13.99 -2.21
C GLY A 70 -13.91 14.00 -1.27
N GLY A 71 -14.73 12.94 -1.28
CA GLY A 71 -15.89 12.77 -0.39
C GLY A 71 -15.49 12.59 1.08
N PRO A 72 -16.45 12.46 2.02
CA PRO A 72 -16.15 12.30 3.43
C PRO A 72 -15.67 10.87 3.72
N LEU A 73 -14.37 10.60 3.55
CA LEU A 73 -13.76 9.37 4.04
C LEU A 73 -13.96 9.30 5.57
N GLU A 74 -14.71 8.31 6.03
CA GLU A 74 -14.82 8.02 7.45
C GLU A 74 -13.49 7.47 7.96
N LEU A 75 -12.97 8.05 9.03
CA LEU A 75 -11.71 7.62 9.63
C LEU A 75 -11.99 7.03 11.00
N VAL A 76 -11.55 5.79 11.22
CA VAL A 76 -11.57 5.08 12.50
C VAL A 76 -10.12 4.86 12.94
N VAL A 77 -9.77 5.28 14.15
CA VAL A 77 -8.42 5.07 14.71
C VAL A 77 -8.43 3.79 15.54
N VAL A 78 -7.54 2.87 15.22
CA VAL A 78 -7.43 1.57 15.88
C VAL A 78 -6.09 1.49 16.61
N ASP A 79 -6.13 1.26 17.91
CA ASP A 79 -4.93 0.99 18.71
C ASP A 79 -4.57 -0.51 18.62
N THR A 80 -3.42 -0.83 18.02
CA THR A 80 -2.89 -2.20 17.92
C THR A 80 -1.72 -2.42 18.88
N PRO A 81 -1.32 -3.67 19.18
CA PRO A 81 -0.25 -3.96 20.15
C PRO A 81 1.15 -3.46 19.75
N GLY A 82 1.45 -3.38 18.44
CA GLY A 82 2.78 -3.06 17.93
C GLY A 82 3.73 -4.26 17.86
N ASP A 83 3.19 -5.49 17.86
CA ASP A 83 3.94 -6.75 17.88
C ASP A 83 4.42 -7.21 16.49
N GLY A 84 4.21 -6.37 15.47
CA GLY A 84 4.63 -6.60 14.10
C GLY A 84 3.47 -6.56 13.12
N TYR A 85 3.80 -6.50 11.82
CA TYR A 85 2.84 -6.21 10.76
C TYR A 85 1.63 -7.17 10.75
N VAL A 86 1.88 -8.48 10.85
CA VAL A 86 0.80 -9.49 10.78
C VAL A 86 -0.12 -9.40 11.99
N ALA A 87 0.44 -9.32 13.19
CA ALA A 87 -0.34 -9.22 14.43
C ALA A 87 -1.17 -7.92 14.47
N ASP A 88 -0.56 -6.79 14.08
CA ASP A 88 -1.25 -5.50 14.02
C ASP A 88 -2.33 -5.49 12.94
N LEU A 89 -2.10 -6.13 11.80
CA LEU A 89 -3.11 -6.27 10.76
C LEU A 89 -4.30 -7.10 11.25
N GLN A 90 -4.06 -8.24 11.89
CA GLN A 90 -5.13 -9.07 12.46
C GLN A 90 -5.94 -8.31 13.52
N ALA A 91 -5.26 -7.56 14.41
CA ALA A 91 -5.94 -6.71 15.37
C ALA A 91 -6.82 -5.65 14.67
N ALA A 92 -6.30 -4.99 13.64
CA ALA A 92 -7.05 -3.99 12.88
C ALA A 92 -8.26 -4.57 12.14
N LEU A 93 -8.14 -5.78 11.60
CA LEU A 93 -9.23 -6.47 10.91
C LEU A 93 -10.34 -6.91 11.88
N ALA A 94 -10.02 -7.18 13.14
CA ALA A 94 -11.00 -7.56 14.15
C ALA A 94 -11.89 -6.39 14.61
N GLU A 95 -11.52 -5.14 14.32
CA GLU A 95 -12.24 -3.94 14.80
C GLU A 95 -13.48 -3.57 13.96
N GLY A 96 -13.66 -4.13 12.76
CA GLY A 96 -14.83 -3.83 11.93
C GLY A 96 -14.70 -3.87 10.40
N PRO A 97 -13.50 -3.78 9.76
CA PRO A 97 -13.42 -3.93 8.32
C PRO A 97 -14.02 -5.27 7.87
N THR A 98 -14.87 -5.25 6.84
CA THR A 98 -15.45 -6.46 6.27
C THR A 98 -14.70 -6.87 5.01
N ALA A 99 -14.58 -8.19 4.80
CA ALA A 99 -13.97 -8.75 3.61
C ALA A 99 -14.87 -8.53 2.37
N PRO A 100 -14.28 -8.25 1.18
CA PRO A 100 -12.87 -7.98 0.96
C PRO A 100 -12.47 -6.56 1.42
N THR A 101 -11.26 -6.41 1.98
CA THR A 101 -10.77 -5.12 2.49
C THR A 101 -9.40 -4.74 1.96
N LEU A 102 -9.20 -3.45 1.69
CA LEU A 102 -7.93 -2.91 1.24
C LEU A 102 -6.98 -2.73 2.44
N THR A 103 -5.78 -3.28 2.33
CA THR A 103 -4.67 -2.97 3.25
C THR A 103 -3.75 -1.96 2.59
N LEU A 104 -3.33 -0.94 3.34
CA LEU A 104 -2.44 0.12 2.87
C LEU A 104 -1.36 0.45 3.91
N ALA A 105 -0.11 0.44 3.50
CA ALA A 105 1.02 0.98 4.23
C ALA A 105 1.07 2.50 4.08
N ALA A 106 1.30 3.23 5.18
CA ALA A 106 1.36 4.68 5.17
C ALA A 106 2.61 5.28 4.49
N ASP A 107 3.44 4.47 3.83
CA ASP A 107 4.74 4.87 3.29
C ASP A 107 4.78 5.01 1.77
N LEU A 108 3.61 5.13 1.13
CA LEU A 108 3.43 5.37 -0.31
C LEU A 108 3.03 6.84 -0.57
N PRO A 109 3.96 7.81 -0.48
CA PRO A 109 3.61 9.23 -0.57
C PRO A 109 3.20 9.70 -1.96
N LEU A 110 3.41 8.86 -2.99
CA LEU A 110 3.03 9.14 -4.38
C LEU A 110 1.64 8.59 -4.74
N LEU A 111 1.00 7.83 -3.84
CA LEU A 111 -0.30 7.23 -4.10
C LEU A 111 -1.38 8.31 -4.31
N ASP A 112 -2.28 8.06 -5.26
CA ASP A 112 -3.44 8.91 -5.55
C ASP A 112 -4.72 8.06 -5.65
N GLY A 113 -5.87 8.74 -5.71
CA GLY A 113 -7.18 8.10 -5.81
C GLY A 113 -7.31 7.15 -7.01
N PRO A 114 -6.94 7.57 -8.24
CA PRO A 114 -6.96 6.71 -9.41
C PRO A 114 -6.12 5.43 -9.28
N ALA A 115 -4.95 5.48 -8.64
CA ALA A 115 -4.15 4.28 -8.38
C ALA A 115 -4.84 3.33 -7.38
N VAL A 116 -5.46 3.86 -6.33
CA VAL A 116 -6.28 3.06 -5.40
C VAL A 116 -7.43 2.39 -6.15
N ASP A 117 -8.16 3.16 -6.96
CA ASP A 117 -9.27 2.64 -7.73
C ASP A 117 -8.85 1.56 -8.73
N ALA A 118 -7.68 1.71 -9.36
CA ALA A 118 -7.13 0.69 -10.25
C ALA A 118 -6.82 -0.63 -9.52
N VAL A 119 -6.39 -0.58 -8.25
CA VAL A 119 -6.21 -1.80 -7.43
C VAL A 119 -7.56 -2.46 -7.14
N LEU A 120 -8.59 -1.68 -6.79
CA LEU A 120 -9.93 -2.20 -6.56
C LEU A 120 -10.52 -2.83 -7.82
N ASP A 121 -10.32 -2.22 -8.99
CA ASP A 121 -10.78 -2.78 -10.27
C ASP A 121 -10.00 -4.03 -10.66
N ALA A 122 -8.69 -4.07 -10.39
CA ALA A 122 -7.88 -5.25 -10.62
C ALA A 122 -8.33 -6.45 -9.77
N HIS A 123 -8.74 -6.21 -8.52
CA HIS A 123 -9.32 -7.26 -7.66
C HIS A 123 -10.64 -7.77 -8.22
N ARG A 124 -11.57 -6.86 -8.57
CA ARG A 124 -12.86 -7.23 -9.19
C ARG A 124 -12.70 -8.04 -10.47
N ALA A 125 -11.66 -7.76 -11.25
CA ALA A 125 -11.37 -8.47 -12.50
C ALA A 125 -10.64 -9.81 -12.31
N ALA A 126 -10.03 -10.06 -11.13
CA ALA A 126 -9.20 -11.23 -10.90
C ALA A 126 -9.99 -12.51 -10.58
N ASP A 127 -11.28 -12.41 -10.25
CA ASP A 127 -12.13 -13.54 -9.83
C ASP A 127 -11.47 -14.35 -8.69
N ALA A 128 -10.90 -13.65 -7.71
CA ALA A 128 -10.18 -14.21 -6.57
C ALA A 128 -10.58 -13.48 -5.27
N ASP A 129 -10.43 -14.13 -4.13
CA ASP A 129 -10.82 -13.59 -2.83
C ASP A 129 -9.89 -12.46 -2.40
N ALA A 130 -8.59 -12.62 -2.65
CA ALA A 130 -7.53 -11.66 -2.29
C ALA A 130 -6.74 -11.19 -3.52
N LEU A 131 -6.06 -10.05 -3.39
CA LEU A 131 -5.17 -9.50 -4.39
C LEU A 131 -3.84 -9.02 -3.77
N SER A 132 -2.74 -9.66 -4.18
CA SER A 132 -1.37 -9.25 -3.90
C SER A 132 -0.88 -8.28 -4.99
N VAL A 133 -0.61 -7.02 -4.62
CA VAL A 133 0.01 -6.06 -5.55
C VAL A 133 1.51 -6.08 -5.39
N ARG A 134 2.21 -6.37 -6.49
CA ARG A 134 3.64 -6.56 -6.50
C ARG A 134 4.32 -5.58 -7.46
N VAL A 135 5.58 -5.28 -7.19
CA VAL A 135 6.42 -4.49 -8.09
C VAL A 135 7.76 -5.21 -8.30
N PRO A 136 8.32 -5.23 -9.52
CA PRO A 136 9.64 -5.80 -9.73
C PRO A 136 10.70 -5.06 -8.89
N ALA A 137 11.55 -5.77 -8.17
CA ALA A 137 12.67 -5.19 -7.42
C ALA A 137 13.63 -4.43 -8.35
N ALA A 138 13.77 -4.89 -9.60
CA ALA A 138 14.50 -4.17 -10.64
C ALA A 138 13.92 -2.78 -10.89
N ARG A 139 12.59 -2.64 -10.90
CA ARG A 139 11.92 -1.36 -11.06
C ARG A 139 12.21 -0.41 -9.89
N LYS A 140 12.16 -0.91 -8.65
CA LYS A 140 12.56 -0.09 -7.48
C LYS A 140 14.00 0.42 -7.62
N ARG A 141 14.93 -0.45 -8.02
CA ARG A 141 16.34 -0.09 -8.25
C ARG A 141 16.53 0.94 -9.38
N GLU A 142 15.83 0.78 -10.50
CA GLU A 142 15.86 1.74 -11.62
C GLU A 142 15.39 3.14 -11.21
N LEU A 143 14.36 3.22 -10.36
CA LEU A 143 13.87 4.48 -9.82
C LEU A 143 14.84 5.11 -8.80
N GLY A 144 15.82 4.34 -8.30
CA GLY A 144 16.66 4.73 -7.17
C GLY A 144 15.97 4.57 -5.81
N ALA A 145 14.86 3.83 -5.76
CA ALA A 145 14.13 3.51 -4.55
C ALA A 145 14.73 2.26 -3.86
N SER A 146 14.62 2.24 -2.54
CA SER A 146 15.04 1.12 -1.70
C SER A 146 14.17 -0.12 -1.97
N ALA A 147 14.80 -1.23 -2.31
CA ALA A 147 14.20 -2.56 -2.29
C ALA A 147 14.60 -3.23 -0.97
N ASP A 148 13.96 -2.87 0.15
CA ASP A 148 14.27 -3.49 1.43
C ASP A 148 13.93 -5.01 1.36
N ALA A 149 14.95 -5.85 1.56
CA ALA A 149 14.85 -7.31 1.50
C ALA A 149 14.05 -7.95 2.67
N ALA A 150 13.56 -7.13 3.60
CA ALA A 150 12.86 -7.56 4.82
C ALA A 150 11.40 -8.00 4.57
N THR A 151 10.91 -7.87 3.33
CA THR A 151 9.58 -8.32 2.92
C THR A 151 9.66 -9.37 1.82
N ARG A 152 10.75 -10.17 1.80
CA ARG A 152 10.71 -11.47 1.16
C ARG A 152 9.71 -12.31 1.94
N TYR A 153 8.47 -12.33 1.46
CA TYR A 153 7.60 -13.46 1.74
C TYR A 153 8.37 -14.67 1.22
N ASP A 154 8.65 -15.61 2.11
CA ASP A 154 9.19 -16.90 1.72
C ASP A 154 8.01 -17.61 1.06
N ASP A 155 7.84 -17.38 -0.24
CA ASP A 155 6.83 -18.02 -1.04
C ASP A 155 7.12 -19.52 -0.93
N GLY A 156 6.41 -20.21 -0.03
CA GLY A 156 6.59 -21.63 0.31
C GLY A 156 6.26 -22.61 -0.83
N GLY A 157 6.50 -22.22 -2.08
CA GLY A 157 6.37 -23.05 -3.28
C GLY A 157 7.74 -23.28 -3.90
N GLY A 158 8.35 -24.42 -3.58
CA GLY A 158 9.48 -24.93 -4.35
C GLY A 158 9.05 -25.19 -5.81
N GLY A 159 9.59 -24.43 -6.75
CA GLY A 159 9.38 -24.67 -8.17
C GLY A 159 10.00 -23.61 -9.08
N GLY A 160 11.26 -23.82 -9.51
CA GLY A 160 11.88 -23.23 -10.71
C GLY A 160 12.17 -21.71 -10.67
N GLY A 161 13.44 -21.31 -10.61
CA GLY A 161 13.83 -19.89 -10.74
C GLY A 161 13.45 -19.30 -12.11
N SER A 162 13.29 -17.98 -12.32
CA SER A 162 13.15 -16.80 -11.45
C SER A 162 12.31 -15.79 -12.25
N PRO A 163 11.06 -15.48 -11.88
CA PRO A 163 10.42 -14.25 -12.34
C PRO A 163 11.07 -13.11 -11.54
N ALA A 164 11.74 -12.17 -12.21
CA ALA A 164 12.51 -11.08 -11.60
C ALA A 164 11.94 -10.63 -10.25
N GLU A 165 12.65 -10.93 -9.15
CA GLU A 165 12.29 -10.72 -7.73
C GLU A 165 11.20 -9.65 -7.57
N ARG A 166 9.96 -10.07 -7.25
CA ARG A 166 8.81 -9.17 -7.08
C ARG A 166 8.58 -8.92 -5.58
N VAL A 167 8.44 -7.67 -5.18
CA VAL A 167 8.23 -7.28 -3.77
C VAL A 167 6.84 -6.69 -3.58
N PRO A 168 6.25 -6.77 -2.38
CA PRO A 168 4.99 -6.08 -2.07
C PRO A 168 5.06 -4.58 -2.36
N ALA A 169 3.99 -4.05 -2.96
CA ALA A 169 3.82 -2.60 -3.17
C ALA A 169 3.50 -1.87 -1.86
N GLY A 170 2.90 -2.57 -0.88
CA GLY A 170 2.38 -1.97 0.34
C GLY A 170 0.90 -1.56 0.25
N ILE A 171 0.20 -2.00 -0.80
CA ILE A 171 -1.26 -1.93 -0.93
C ILE A 171 -1.76 -3.27 -1.45
N ASN A 172 -2.75 -3.89 -0.82
CA ASN A 172 -3.28 -5.21 -1.22
C ASN A 172 -4.77 -5.30 -0.90
N VAL A 173 -5.48 -6.31 -1.42
CA VAL A 173 -6.84 -6.66 -0.99
C VAL A 173 -6.77 -7.98 -0.24
N VAL A 174 -7.32 -8.01 0.98
CA VAL A 174 -7.46 -9.21 1.79
C VAL A 174 -8.90 -9.73 1.63
N GLY A 175 -9.01 -11.01 1.30
CA GLY A 175 -10.27 -11.76 1.24
C GLY A 175 -10.70 -12.17 2.66
N ALA A 176 -10.76 -13.48 2.93
CA ALA A 176 -11.13 -13.97 4.26
C ALA A 176 -10.02 -13.68 5.31
N LEU A 177 -10.46 -13.35 6.53
CA LEU A 177 -9.56 -12.97 7.64
C LEU A 177 -8.73 -14.14 8.19
N ASP A 178 -9.15 -15.37 7.93
CA ASP A 178 -8.43 -16.61 8.25
C ASP A 178 -7.40 -17.00 7.17
N GLY A 179 -7.27 -16.20 6.10
CA GLY A 179 -6.38 -16.46 4.98
C GLY A 179 -6.85 -17.58 4.05
N ALA A 180 -8.10 -18.06 4.19
CA ALA A 180 -8.71 -18.98 3.25
C ALA A 180 -9.11 -18.25 1.96
N GLY A 181 -9.10 -18.98 0.85
CA GLY A 181 -9.49 -18.47 -0.47
C GLY A 181 -8.32 -18.30 -1.42
N ASP A 182 -8.66 -18.02 -2.67
CA ASP A 182 -7.66 -17.86 -3.74
C ASP A 182 -7.08 -16.44 -3.71
N GLU A 183 -5.76 -16.32 -3.82
CA GLU A 183 -5.06 -15.03 -3.95
C GLU A 183 -4.59 -14.83 -5.40
N ALA A 184 -5.06 -13.77 -6.04
CA ALA A 184 -4.50 -13.32 -7.30
C ALA A 184 -3.26 -12.44 -7.07
N VAL A 185 -2.29 -12.52 -7.98
CA VAL A 185 -1.14 -11.61 -8.00
C VAL A 185 -1.26 -10.69 -9.21
N ARG A 186 -0.97 -9.39 -9.01
CA ARG A 186 -0.82 -8.41 -10.08
C ARG A 186 0.47 -7.62 -9.89
N ALA A 187 1.29 -7.57 -10.93
CA ALA A 187 2.49 -6.75 -10.93
C ALA A 187 2.35 -5.49 -11.79
N THR A 188 2.99 -4.41 -11.36
CA THR A 188 3.05 -3.13 -12.08
C THR A 188 4.42 -2.48 -11.95
N ARG A 189 4.73 -1.53 -12.85
CA ARG A 189 5.91 -0.66 -12.79
C ARG A 189 5.58 0.78 -12.39
N ASP A 190 4.32 1.05 -12.06
CA ASP A 190 3.81 2.37 -11.71
C ASP A 190 4.56 2.96 -10.51
N ALA A 191 5.08 4.18 -10.65
CA ALA A 191 5.86 4.84 -9.62
C ALA A 191 5.03 5.09 -8.34
N ARG A 192 3.70 5.29 -8.46
CA ARG A 192 2.78 5.48 -7.33
C ARG A 192 2.74 4.27 -6.40
N LEU A 193 3.05 3.08 -6.93
CA LEU A 193 3.04 1.80 -6.22
C LEU A 193 4.44 1.23 -5.98
N ALA A 194 5.46 1.76 -6.64
CA ALA A 194 6.83 1.28 -6.55
C ALA A 194 7.71 2.05 -5.54
N VAL A 195 7.36 3.28 -5.19
CA VAL A 195 8.17 4.15 -4.31
C VAL A 195 7.63 4.15 -2.89
N ASN A 196 8.10 3.21 -2.06
CA ASN A 196 7.91 3.26 -0.61
C ASN A 196 9.03 4.10 0.03
N VAL A 197 8.69 5.00 0.94
CA VAL A 197 9.66 5.84 1.65
C VAL A 197 10.10 5.18 2.96
N ASN A 198 11.26 4.54 2.91
CA ASN A 198 11.89 3.86 4.05
C ASN A 198 13.20 4.54 4.49
N ARG A 199 13.87 5.23 3.57
CA ARG A 199 15.18 5.87 3.76
C ARG A 199 15.17 7.33 3.26
N PRO A 200 16.14 8.16 3.68
CA PRO A 200 16.26 9.54 3.22
C PRO A 200 16.34 9.67 1.69
N GLU A 201 16.97 8.70 1.02
CA GLU A 201 17.09 8.65 -0.45
C GLU A 201 15.73 8.44 -1.11
N ASP A 202 14.89 7.56 -0.57
CA ASP A 202 13.52 7.35 -1.06
C ASP A 202 12.69 8.61 -0.92
N ARG A 203 12.81 9.31 0.23
CA ARG A 203 12.12 10.58 0.46
C ARG A 203 12.54 11.61 -0.59
N ARG A 204 13.85 11.77 -0.83
CA ARG A 204 14.35 12.69 -1.85
C ARG A 204 13.83 12.33 -3.23
N LEU A 205 13.77 11.04 -3.57
CA LEU A 205 13.18 10.58 -4.83
C LEU A 205 11.71 10.98 -4.95
N ALA A 206 10.90 10.69 -3.93
CA ALA A 206 9.49 11.04 -3.91
C ALA A 206 9.27 12.56 -4.01
N GLU A 207 10.09 13.36 -3.31
CA GLU A 207 10.06 14.82 -3.39
C GLU A 207 10.37 15.35 -4.79
N ARG A 208 11.38 14.81 -5.47
CA ARG A 208 11.71 15.19 -6.85
C ARG A 208 10.59 14.84 -7.83
N ILE A 209 9.98 13.66 -7.68
CA ILE A 209 8.84 13.23 -8.51
C ILE A 209 7.65 14.19 -8.28
N LEU A 210 7.31 14.51 -7.03
CA LEU A 210 6.23 15.45 -6.70
C LEU A 210 6.51 16.87 -7.19
N ALA A 211 7.78 17.29 -7.25
CA ALA A 211 8.18 18.59 -7.77
C ALA A 211 8.16 18.67 -9.31
N GLY A 212 8.04 17.54 -10.00
CA GLY A 212 8.14 17.47 -11.46
C GLY A 212 9.56 17.81 -11.95
N ASP A 213 10.59 17.44 -11.18
CA ASP A 213 11.98 17.63 -11.58
C ASP A 213 12.24 16.93 -12.92
N ARG A 214 12.95 17.61 -13.83
CA ARG A 214 13.20 17.11 -15.20
C ARG A 214 13.89 15.75 -15.28
N ASP A 215 14.70 15.43 -14.27
CA ASP A 215 15.47 14.18 -14.19
C ASP A 215 14.77 13.13 -13.31
N ALA A 216 13.58 13.45 -12.77
CA ALA A 216 12.76 12.51 -12.03
C ALA A 216 11.83 11.73 -12.98
N PRO A 217 11.48 10.48 -12.66
CA PRO A 217 10.43 9.76 -13.36
C PRO A 217 9.11 10.54 -13.32
N ASP A 218 8.42 10.60 -14.46
CA ASP A 218 7.07 11.17 -14.52
C ASP A 218 6.12 10.38 -13.60
N LEU A 219 5.26 11.13 -12.90
CA LEU A 219 4.18 10.54 -12.12
C LEU A 219 3.03 10.16 -13.09
N PRO A 220 2.67 8.88 -13.19
CA PRO A 220 1.58 8.47 -14.08
C PRO A 220 0.25 9.12 -13.66
N SER A 221 -0.57 9.50 -14.64
CA SER A 221 -1.93 10.00 -14.41
C SER A 221 -2.97 8.95 -14.81
N GLY A 222 -4.02 8.78 -14.00
CA GLY A 222 -5.13 7.88 -14.31
C GLY A 222 -4.90 6.44 -13.84
N GLY A 223 -5.26 5.46 -14.68
CA GLY A 223 -5.19 4.03 -14.34
C GLY A 223 -3.78 3.49 -14.11
N VAL A 224 -3.67 2.20 -13.77
CA VAL A 224 -2.40 1.50 -13.53
C VAL A 224 -2.18 0.46 -14.63
N ASP A 225 -1.00 0.48 -15.25
CA ASP A 225 -0.59 -0.54 -16.21
C ASP A 225 -0.14 -1.83 -15.50
N TRP A 226 -0.88 -2.91 -15.73
CA TRP A 226 -0.61 -4.23 -15.15
C TRP A 226 0.24 -5.08 -16.11
N LEU A 227 1.36 -5.61 -15.61
CA LEU A 227 2.30 -6.44 -16.37
C LEU A 227 1.74 -7.82 -16.73
N ASP A 228 0.80 -8.30 -15.93
CA ASP A 228 0.25 -9.66 -16.04
C ASP A 228 -1.14 -9.66 -16.70
N ALA A 229 -1.52 -8.57 -17.39
CA ALA A 229 -2.85 -8.41 -18.01
C ALA A 229 -3.17 -9.45 -19.11
N GLY A 230 -2.21 -10.28 -19.52
CA GLY A 230 -2.38 -11.38 -20.46
C GLY A 230 -2.62 -12.77 -19.84
N ASP A 231 -2.45 -12.95 -18.52
CA ASP A 231 -2.43 -14.28 -17.88
C ASP A 231 -3.79 -14.76 -17.35
N ALA A 232 -4.86 -13.98 -17.56
CA ALA A 232 -6.22 -14.31 -17.14
C ALA A 232 -6.83 -15.56 -17.83
N GLY A 233 -6.08 -16.28 -18.66
CA GLY A 233 -6.54 -17.42 -19.46
C GLY A 233 -6.13 -18.81 -18.98
N ALA A 234 -5.22 -18.96 -18.01
CA ALA A 234 -4.74 -20.28 -17.59
C ALA A 234 -5.45 -20.79 -16.33
N ARG A 235 -6.79 -20.86 -16.35
CA ARG A 235 -7.50 -21.72 -15.39
C ARG A 235 -7.21 -23.16 -15.78
N SER A 236 -6.50 -23.89 -14.91
CA SER A 236 -6.33 -25.34 -15.01
C SER A 236 -7.70 -26.01 -14.96
N GLY A 237 -8.27 -26.26 -16.13
CA GLY A 237 -9.43 -27.12 -16.29
C GLY A 237 -9.06 -28.52 -15.78
N GLY A 238 -9.73 -28.93 -14.70
CA GLY A 238 -9.74 -30.32 -14.29
C GLY A 238 -10.38 -31.19 -15.37
N GLY A 239 -9.88 -32.41 -15.48
CA GLY A 239 -10.50 -33.48 -16.24
C GLY A 239 -9.49 -34.30 -17.01
N GLU A 240 -9.06 -35.42 -16.41
CA GLU A 240 -9.07 -36.73 -17.08
C GLU A 240 -8.70 -37.81 -16.06
N SER A 241 -9.73 -38.38 -15.44
CA SER A 241 -9.69 -39.76 -14.96
C SER A 241 -10.17 -40.65 -16.12
N GLN A 242 -9.28 -41.52 -16.59
CA GLN A 242 -9.66 -42.75 -17.30
C GLN A 242 -9.57 -43.92 -16.32
#